data_AF-X1Q391-F1
#
_entry.id   AF-X1Q391-F1
#
_cell.length_a   1.000
_cell.length_b   1.000
_cell.length_c   1.000
_cell.angle_alpha   90.00
_cell.angle_beta   90.00
_cell.angle_gamma   90.00
#
_symmetry.space_group_name_H-M   'P 1'
#
loop_
_entity.id
_entity.type
_entity.pdbx_description
1 polymer ?
#
loop_
_entity_poly.entity_id
_entity_poly.type
_entity_poly.pdbx_seq_one_letter_code
_entity_poly.pdbx_strand_id
1 'polypeptide(L)' 'MAGGYMGKILFVDLSKGELKDEALDEKLCRDFIGGYGIGARIIYSRQKAGVDPLGPENVLGF' A
#
# COMPACT_ATOMS: atom_id res chain seq x y z
N MET A 1 -0.12 -21.23 -4.03
CA MET A 1 1.22 -21.68 -4.48
C MET A 1 2.17 -20.49 -4.40
N ALA A 2 3.40 -20.71 -3.95
CA ALA A 2 4.40 -19.70 -3.67
C ALA A 2 4.83 -18.93 -4.93
N GLY A 3 4.02 -17.95 -5.34
CA GLY A 3 4.29 -17.05 -6.47
C GLY A 3 5.14 -15.83 -6.10
N GLY A 4 5.98 -15.93 -5.07
CA GLY A 4 6.81 -14.83 -4.56
C GLY A 4 6.10 -13.81 -3.66
N TYR A 5 4.76 -13.84 -3.57
CA TYR A 5 3.98 -12.92 -2.73
C TYR A 5 3.42 -13.61 -1.48
N MET A 6 3.36 -12.85 -0.38
CA MET A 6 2.68 -13.25 0.86
C MET A 6 1.14 -13.27 0.73
N GLY A 7 0.60 -12.59 -0.28
CA GLY A 7 -0.85 -12.54 -0.55
C GLY A 7 -1.63 -11.56 0.33
N LYS A 8 -0.96 -10.75 1.14
CA LYS A 8 -1.57 -9.69 1.95
C LYS A 8 -0.67 -8.47 2.09
N ILE A 9 -1.30 -7.32 2.35
CA ILE A 9 -0.66 -6.04 2.68
C ILE A 9 -1.22 -5.58 4.03
N LEU A 10 -0.35 -5.14 4.93
CA LEU A 10 -0.76 -4.52 6.19
C LEU A 10 -0.91 -3.00 6.01
N PHE A 11 -2.07 -2.46 6.34
CA PHE A 11 -2.29 -1.03 6.49
C PHE A 11 -2.30 -0.67 7.98
N VAL A 12 -1.57 0.39 8.32
CA VAL A 12 -1.42 0.87 9.69
C VAL A 12 -1.88 2.33 9.76
N ASP A 13 -2.86 2.61 10.62
CA ASP A 13 -3.22 3.98 10.98
C ASP A 13 -2.54 4.32 12.31
N LEU A 14 -1.47 5.11 12.24
CA LEU A 14 -0.69 5.53 13.41
C LEU A 14 -1.43 6.55 14.29
N SER A 15 -2.41 7.29 13.73
CA SER A 15 -3.21 8.26 14.48
C SER A 15 -4.23 7.54 15.37
N LYS A 16 -4.74 6.39 14.93
CA LYS A 16 -5.70 5.56 15.69
C LYS A 16 -5.07 4.35 16.40
N GLY A 17 -3.85 3.98 16.03
CA GLY A 17 -3.23 2.74 16.51
C GLY A 17 -3.90 1.48 15.94
N GLU A 18 -4.46 1.56 14.73
CA GLU A 18 -5.21 0.47 14.10
C GLU A 18 -4.36 -0.29 13.08
N LEU A 19 -4.57 -1.61 13.02
CA LEU A 19 -3.93 -2.52 12.08
C LEU A 19 -5.00 -3.19 11.22
N LYS A 20 -4.79 -3.24 9.92
CA LYS A 20 -5.71 -3.89 8.97
C LYS A 20 -4.94 -4.69 7.93
N ASP A 21 -5.12 -6.00 7.95
CA ASP A 21 -4.68 -6.89 6.86
C ASP A 21 -5.66 -6.76 5.68
N GLU A 22 -5.14 -6.41 4.49
CA GLU A 22 -5.87 -6.45 3.23
C GLU A 22 -5.32 -7.56 2.34
N ALA A 23 -6.20 -8.34 1.70
CA ALA A 23 -5.79 -9.34 0.72
C ALA A 23 -5.15 -8.64 -0.49
N LEU A 24 -4.02 -9.16 -0.94
CA LEU A 24 -3.33 -8.66 -2.13
C LEU A 24 -4.00 -9.23 -3.38
N ASP A 25 -4.58 -8.35 -4.19
CA ASP A 25 -5.20 -8.72 -5.47
C ASP A 25 -4.15 -9.26 -6.45
N GLU A 26 -4.42 -10.44 -7.02
CA GLU A 26 -3.55 -11.08 -8.01
C GLU A 26 -3.40 -10.23 -9.27
N LYS A 27 -4.44 -9.48 -9.67
CA LYS A 27 -4.34 -8.58 -10.82
C LYS A 27 -3.34 -7.46 -10.54
N LEU A 28 -3.31 -6.94 -9.32
CA LEU A 28 -2.33 -5.93 -8.90
C LEU A 28 -0.90 -6.49 -8.98
N CYS A 29 -0.69 -7.74 -8.56
CA CYS A 29 0.61 -8.41 -8.71
C CYS A 29 1.03 -8.54 -10.17
N ARG A 30 0.11 -8.92 -11.06
CA ARG A 30 0.39 -9.11 -12.49
C ARG A 30 0.69 -7.79 -13.20
N ASP A 31 -0.04 -6.73 -12.87
CA ASP A 31 0.10 -5.43 -13.52
C ASP A 31 1.34 -4.66 -13.01
N PHE A 32 1.75 -4.84 -11.75
CA PHE A 32 2.75 -3.99 -11.10
C PHE A 32 3.93 -4.73 -10.46
N ILE A 33 3.97 -6.06 -10.49
CA ILE A 33 5.06 -6.95 -10.06
C ILE A 33 5.42 -6.91 -8.56
N GLY A 34 5.34 -5.79 -7.85
CA GLY A 34 5.72 -5.71 -6.44
C GLY A 34 6.60 -4.52 -6.12
N GLY A 35 7.08 -4.46 -4.87
CA GLY A 35 7.96 -3.40 -4.38
C GLY A 35 7.45 -2.01 -4.78
N TYR A 36 8.31 -1.28 -5.51
CA TYR A 36 8.01 0.06 -6.00
C TYR A 36 6.73 0.14 -6.85
N GLY A 37 6.45 -0.85 -7.70
CA GLY A 37 5.29 -0.83 -8.58
C GLY A 37 3.97 -0.85 -7.81
N ILE A 38 3.84 -1.78 -6.86
CA ILE A 38 2.65 -1.87 -6.01
C ILE A 38 2.57 -0.66 -5.07
N GLY A 39 3.69 -0.26 -4.44
CA GLY A 39 3.74 0.90 -3.55
C GLY A 39 3.29 2.18 -4.24
N ALA A 40 3.85 2.49 -5.41
CA ALA A 40 3.48 3.65 -6.20
C ALA A 40 2.02 3.60 -6.65
N ARG A 41 1.53 2.43 -7.09
CA ARG A 41 0.13 2.26 -7.52
C ARG A 41 -0.86 2.51 -6.36
N ILE A 42 -0.54 2.06 -5.15
CA ILE A 42 -1.38 2.27 -3.96
C ILE A 42 -1.43 3.75 -3.63
N ILE A 43 -0.26 4.41 -3.48
CA ILE A 43 -0.15 5.84 -3.16
C ILE A 43 -0.92 6.66 -4.19
N TYR A 44 -0.68 6.41 -5.49
CA TYR A 44 -1.35 7.11 -6.58
C TYR A 44 -2.88 7.05 -6.52
N SER A 45 -3.47 5.93 -6.09
CA SER A 45 -4.93 5.83 -5.97
C SER A 45 -5.53 6.29 -4.65
N ARG A 46 -4.80 6.20 -3.55
CA ARG A 46 -5.38 6.38 -2.21
C ARG A 46 -5.01 7.72 -1.58
N GLN A 47 -3.83 8.25 -1.88
CA GLN A 47 -3.39 9.55 -1.38
C GLN A 47 -3.97 10.68 -2.23
N LYS A 48 -4.52 11.70 -1.58
CA LYS A 48 -4.98 12.90 -2.28
C LYS A 48 -3.77 13.66 -2.86
N ALA A 49 -3.95 14.25 -4.03
CA ALA A 49 -2.95 15.13 -4.60
C ALA A 49 -2.71 16.35 -3.68
N GLY A 50 -1.45 16.77 -3.56
CA GLY A 50 -1.07 17.98 -2.83
C GLY A 50 -1.11 17.88 -1.30
N VAL A 51 -1.13 16.68 -0.72
CA VAL A 51 -0.95 16.52 0.74
C VAL A 51 0.41 17.08 1.18
N ASP A 52 0.46 17.59 2.41
CA ASP A 52 1.70 17.98 3.05
C ASP A 52 2.63 16.75 3.17
N PRO A 53 3.86 16.77 2.61
CA PRO A 53 4.80 15.66 2.70
C PRO A 53 5.14 15.22 4.13
N LEU A 54 5.00 16.13 5.12
CA LEU A 54 5.24 15.84 6.54
C LEU A 54 3.93 15.75 7.34
N GLY A 55 2.78 15.83 6.67
CA GLY A 55 1.47 15.76 7.30
C GLY A 55 0.97 14.32 7.52
N PRO A 56 -0.03 14.12 8.40
CA PRO A 56 -0.56 12.81 8.75
C PRO A 56 -1.29 12.09 7.60
N GLU A 57 -1.66 12.82 6.54
CA GLU A 57 -2.32 12.26 5.35
C GLU A 57 -1.33 11.69 4.32
N ASN A 58 -0.02 11.87 4.53
CA ASN A 58 1.00 11.32 3.65
C ASN A 58 1.24 9.84 3.98
N VAL A 59 1.19 8.99 2.96
CA VAL A 59 1.36 7.54 3.07
C VAL A 59 2.84 7.19 2.99
N LEU A 60 3.34 6.44 3.97
CA LEU A 60 4.68 5.85 3.98
C LEU A 60 4.59 4.35 3.67
N GLY A 61 5.36 3.88 2.69
CA GLY A 61 5.42 2.47 2.28
C GLY A 61 6.80 1.84 2.48
N PHE A 62 6.83 0.53 2.74
CA PHE A 62 8.02 -0.29 2.96
C PHE A 62 8.01 -1.52 2.03
#